data_AF-A0A023GJ02-F1
#
_entry.id   AF-A0A023GJ02-F1
#
_cell.length_a   1.000
_cell.length_b   1.000
_cell.length_c   1.000
_cell.angle_alpha   90.00
_cell.angle_beta   90.00
_cell.angle_gamma   90.00
#
_symmetry.space_group_name_H-M   'P 1'
#
loop_
_entity.id
_entity.type
_entity.pdbx_description
1 polymer ?
#
loop_
_entity_poly.entity_id
_entity_poly.type
_entity_poly.pdbx_seq_one_letter_code
_entity_poly.pdbx_strand_id
1 'polypeptide(L)'
;MVVPEQIWKKVLYHNQSVPDNYVDQSFLGQLRKNVNLVHFSLSEALYGVTGVVQQICRTALFAVLFGHLQDGQLHPSCVFLGLTMLGWPTYLLYAFVQQRTTAEVVEDLRQAAIFVAFGSSLAPIMGTLTETISTDTVYAMAAGALLLHVACHDYSPCPGCGSALMDTQGGCTTEAEEPPSDDGPWAAISLNGALFGAVCLASRLPGTGPVLALSSLAVALFH
;
A
#
# COMPACT_ATOMS: atom_id res chain seq x y z
N MET A 1 34.31 -32.99 56.49
CA MET A 1 33.34 -33.26 55.41
C MET A 1 33.61 -32.26 54.31
N VAL A 2 34.04 -32.73 53.14
CA VAL A 2 34.26 -31.88 51.96
C VAL A 2 32.88 -31.63 51.37
N VAL A 3 32.37 -30.41 51.49
CA VAL A 3 31.14 -30.01 50.81
C VAL A 3 31.50 -29.90 49.32
N PRO A 4 30.86 -30.68 48.42
CA PRO A 4 31.14 -30.55 47.00
C PRO A 4 30.76 -29.13 46.55
N GLU A 5 31.64 -28.51 45.77
CA GLU A 5 31.39 -27.20 45.18
C GLU A 5 30.22 -27.32 44.20
N GLN A 6 29.06 -26.77 44.57
CA GLN A 6 27.85 -26.88 43.77
C GLN A 6 27.85 -25.78 42.70
N ILE A 7 28.15 -26.18 41.47
CA ILE A 7 28.14 -25.28 40.31
C ILE A 7 26.69 -24.94 39.96
N TRP A 8 26.40 -23.64 39.86
CA TRP A 8 25.09 -23.13 39.45
C TRP A 8 24.70 -23.62 38.05
N LYS A 9 23.42 -23.95 37.86
CA LYS A 9 22.79 -24.42 36.63
C LYS A 9 21.55 -23.59 36.33
N LYS A 10 21.34 -23.29 35.05
CA LYS A 10 20.19 -22.52 34.56
C LYS A 10 18.91 -23.39 34.53
N VAL A 11 18.36 -23.68 35.70
CA VAL A 11 17.13 -24.46 35.89
C VAL A 11 16.17 -23.67 36.77
N LEU A 12 14.92 -23.49 36.31
CA LEU A 12 13.99 -22.51 36.88
C LEU A 12 13.55 -22.79 38.33
N TYR A 13 13.48 -24.07 38.75
CA TYR A 13 12.89 -24.46 40.04
C TYR A 13 13.76 -25.37 40.90
N HIS A 14 15.06 -25.47 40.60
CA HIS A 14 15.97 -26.29 41.42
C HIS A 14 16.60 -25.42 42.52
N ASN A 15 16.47 -25.84 43.78
CA ASN A 15 17.16 -25.17 44.88
C ASN A 15 18.67 -25.44 44.80
N GLN A 16 19.46 -24.40 44.63
CA GLN A 16 20.91 -24.49 44.37
C GLN A 16 21.74 -23.71 45.38
N SER A 17 21.18 -23.43 46.57
CA SER A 17 21.87 -22.69 47.65
C SER A 17 22.41 -21.30 47.26
N VAL A 18 21.88 -20.72 46.18
CA VAL A 18 22.13 -19.34 45.76
C VAL A 18 20.85 -18.51 45.94
N PRO A 19 20.94 -17.18 46.13
CA PRO A 19 19.78 -16.30 46.15
C PRO A 19 18.94 -16.39 44.86
N ASP A 20 17.63 -16.20 44.95
CA ASP A 20 16.70 -16.27 43.80
C ASP A 20 17.03 -15.26 42.67
N ASN A 21 17.73 -14.18 43.01
CA ASN A 21 18.20 -13.15 42.09
C ASN A 21 19.65 -13.35 41.63
N TYR A 22 20.27 -14.49 41.93
CA TYR A 22 21.60 -14.81 41.46
C TYR A 22 21.61 -15.08 39.95
N VAL A 23 22.52 -14.39 39.25
CA VAL A 23 22.75 -14.54 37.82
C VAL A 23 24.24 -14.78 37.61
N ASP A 24 24.58 -15.78 36.80
CA ASP A 24 25.97 -16.14 36.52
C ASP A 24 26.73 -15.03 35.76
N GLN A 25 28.04 -14.93 35.96
CA GLN A 25 28.89 -13.93 35.29
C GLN A 25 28.89 -14.07 33.76
N SER A 26 28.66 -15.29 33.24
CA SER A 26 28.56 -15.53 31.79
C SER A 26 27.21 -15.12 31.20
N PHE A 27 26.21 -14.76 32.01
CA PHE A 27 24.85 -14.44 31.57
C PHE A 27 24.79 -13.32 30.53
N LEU A 28 25.50 -12.22 30.78
CA LEU A 28 25.56 -11.10 29.83
C LEU A 28 26.37 -11.46 28.58
N GLY A 29 27.27 -12.44 28.66
CA GLY A 29 28.00 -13.00 27.52
C GLY A 29 27.13 -13.91 26.63
N GLN A 30 26.07 -14.48 27.19
CA GLN A 30 25.06 -15.26 26.43
C GLN A 30 24.04 -14.35 25.72
N LEU A 31 24.09 -13.04 25.95
CA LEU A 31 23.15 -12.08 25.38
C LEU A 31 23.49 -11.85 23.91
N ARG A 32 22.83 -12.60 23.02
CA ARG A 32 22.94 -12.38 21.59
C ARG A 32 22.22 -11.09 21.21
N LYS A 33 22.97 -10.01 21.04
CA LYS A 33 22.48 -8.77 20.43
C LYS A 33 22.42 -8.98 18.92
N ASN A 34 21.47 -8.35 18.24
CA ASN A 34 21.53 -8.21 16.77
C ASN A 34 21.45 -9.54 15.99
N VAL A 35 20.78 -10.56 16.54
CA VAL A 35 20.62 -11.88 15.88
C VAL A 35 19.95 -11.77 14.51
N ASN A 36 19.07 -10.79 14.34
CA ASN A 36 18.38 -10.47 13.08
C ASN A 36 18.75 -9.07 12.58
N LEU A 37 20.01 -8.67 12.68
CA LEU A 37 20.43 -7.37 12.14
C LEU A 37 20.46 -7.45 10.62
N VAL A 38 19.41 -6.95 10.00
CA VAL A 38 19.34 -6.80 8.55
C VAL A 38 20.18 -5.58 8.19
N HIS A 39 21.32 -5.82 7.54
CA HIS A 39 22.15 -4.76 6.99
C HIS A 39 21.51 -4.28 5.68
N PHE A 40 20.83 -3.14 5.72
CA PHE A 40 20.34 -2.50 4.50
C PHE A 40 21.47 -1.70 3.86
N SER A 41 21.70 -1.91 2.56
CA SER A 41 22.48 -0.98 1.76
C SER A 41 21.74 0.35 1.63
N LEU A 42 22.47 1.44 1.40
CA LEU A 42 21.84 2.75 1.16
C LEU A 42 20.88 2.70 -0.04
N SER A 43 21.21 1.92 -1.08
CA SER A 43 20.35 1.74 -2.25
C SER A 43 19.03 1.03 -1.93
N GLU A 44 19.07 -0.04 -1.14
CA GLU A 44 17.85 -0.76 -0.73
C GLU A 44 17.00 0.11 0.19
N ALA A 45 17.63 0.85 1.11
CA ALA A 45 16.94 1.79 1.96
C ALA A 45 16.27 2.92 1.15
N LEU A 46 16.99 3.51 0.18
CA LEU A 46 16.45 4.55 -0.69
C LEU A 46 15.30 4.03 -1.56
N TYR A 47 15.40 2.80 -2.08
CA TYR A 47 14.34 2.17 -2.85
C TYR A 47 13.07 1.96 -2.00
N GLY A 48 13.22 1.42 -0.79
CA GLY A 48 12.10 1.23 0.15
C GLY A 48 11.44 2.55 0.54
N VAL A 49 12.23 3.59 0.83
CA VAL A 49 11.71 4.93 1.13
C VAL A 49 10.99 5.55 -0.06
N THR A 50 11.45 5.31 -1.29
CA THR A 50 10.82 5.83 -2.51
C THR A 50 9.39 5.33 -2.65
N GLY A 51 9.13 4.05 -2.38
CA GLY A 51 7.77 3.50 -2.41
C GLY A 51 6.81 4.20 -1.44
N VAL A 52 7.26 4.40 -0.19
CA VAL A 52 6.47 5.09 0.85
C VAL A 52 6.21 6.54 0.48
N VAL A 53 7.24 7.27 0.08
CA VAL A 53 7.11 8.69 -0.31
C VAL A 53 6.20 8.83 -1.52
N GLN A 54 6.36 7.96 -2.52
CA GLN A 54 5.51 7.98 -3.71
C GLN A 54 4.04 7.78 -3.37
N GLN A 55 3.74 6.87 -2.44
CA GLN A 55 2.36 6.60 -2.01
C GLN A 55 1.75 7.80 -1.26
N ILE A 56 2.50 8.40 -0.34
CA ILE A 56 2.09 9.63 0.36
C ILE A 56 1.85 10.75 -0.67
N CYS A 57 2.74 10.92 -1.64
CA CYS A 57 2.63 11.92 -2.69
C CYS A 57 1.38 11.69 -3.56
N ARG A 58 1.06 10.46 -3.94
CA ARG A 58 -0.17 10.13 -4.70
C ARG A 58 -1.42 10.48 -3.90
N THR A 59 -1.47 10.10 -2.62
CA THR A 59 -2.60 10.42 -1.74
C THR A 59 -2.75 11.93 -1.50
N ALA A 60 -1.65 12.64 -1.27
CA ALA A 60 -1.66 14.09 -1.10
C ALA A 60 -2.08 14.81 -2.39
N LEU A 61 -1.54 14.38 -3.54
CA LEU A 61 -1.92 14.90 -4.85
C LEU A 61 -3.42 14.72 -5.11
N PHE A 62 -3.97 13.54 -4.81
CA PHE A 62 -5.40 13.29 -4.91
C PHE A 62 -6.23 14.28 -4.08
N ALA A 63 -5.86 14.50 -2.82
CA ALA A 63 -6.55 15.43 -1.93
C ALA A 63 -6.45 16.90 -2.41
N VAL A 64 -5.30 17.31 -2.93
CA VAL A 64 -5.10 18.66 -3.50
C VAL A 64 -5.94 18.86 -4.77
N LEU A 65 -5.94 17.87 -5.67
CA LEU A 65 -6.76 17.92 -6.89
C LEU A 65 -8.26 17.93 -6.57
N PHE A 66 -8.69 17.22 -5.53
CA PHE A 66 -10.05 17.35 -5.00
C PHE A 66 -10.35 18.79 -4.55
N GLY A 67 -9.48 19.41 -3.76
CA GLY A 67 -9.66 20.80 -3.31
C GLY A 67 -9.82 21.77 -4.49
N HIS A 68 -8.96 21.67 -5.50
CA HIS A 68 -9.05 22.50 -6.70
C HIS A 68 -10.31 22.24 -7.55
N LEU A 69 -10.79 20.99 -7.60
CA LEU A 69 -12.07 20.65 -8.24
C LEU A 69 -13.26 21.22 -7.45
N GLN A 70 -13.20 21.19 -6.13
CA GLN A 70 -14.24 21.71 -5.25
C GLN A 70 -14.36 23.23 -5.32
N ASP A 71 -13.23 23.93 -5.31
CA ASP A 71 -13.16 25.39 -5.41
C ASP A 71 -13.48 25.90 -6.83
N GLY A 72 -13.66 25.00 -7.81
CA GLY A 72 -13.93 25.34 -9.21
C GLY A 72 -12.72 25.92 -9.95
N GLN A 73 -11.52 25.86 -9.37
CA GLN A 73 -10.27 26.32 -10.00
C GLN A 73 -9.81 25.37 -11.10
N LEU A 74 -10.10 24.08 -10.96
CA LEU A 74 -9.76 23.05 -11.93
C LEU A 74 -11.02 22.59 -12.67
N HIS A 75 -11.06 22.80 -13.99
CA HIS A 75 -12.15 22.32 -14.81
C HIS A 75 -12.03 20.80 -15.04
N PRO A 76 -13.13 20.01 -14.98
CA PRO A 76 -13.08 18.56 -15.17
C PRO A 76 -12.41 18.12 -16.48
N SER A 77 -12.60 18.88 -17.56
CA SER A 77 -11.97 18.61 -18.85
C SER A 77 -10.45 18.65 -18.80
N CYS A 78 -9.86 19.51 -17.95
CA CYS A 78 -8.41 19.58 -17.78
C CYS A 78 -7.88 18.29 -17.11
N VAL A 79 -8.63 17.74 -16.16
CA VAL A 79 -8.31 16.45 -15.52
C VAL A 79 -8.38 15.33 -16.54
N PHE A 80 -9.47 15.24 -17.33
CA PHE A 80 -9.59 14.22 -18.38
C PHE A 80 -8.50 14.35 -19.45
N LEU A 81 -8.17 15.59 -19.85
CA LEU A 81 -7.06 15.82 -20.77
C LEU A 81 -5.73 15.36 -20.17
N GLY A 82 -5.45 15.68 -18.91
CA GLY A 82 -4.26 15.20 -18.21
C GLY A 82 -4.20 13.67 -18.17
N LEU A 83 -5.27 13.02 -17.73
CA LEU A 83 -5.36 11.56 -17.65
C LEU A 83 -5.21 10.89 -19.02
N THR A 84 -5.74 11.47 -20.09
CA THR A 84 -5.58 10.90 -21.45
C THR A 84 -4.18 11.15 -22.01
N MET A 85 -3.62 12.34 -21.82
CA MET A 85 -2.27 12.69 -22.28
C MET A 85 -1.18 11.87 -21.58
N LEU A 86 -1.34 11.54 -20.30
CA LEU A 86 -0.40 10.67 -19.59
C LEU A 86 -0.76 9.19 -19.74
N GLY A 87 -2.03 8.83 -19.59
CA GLY A 87 -2.49 7.44 -19.54
C GLY A 87 -2.39 6.72 -20.88
N TRP A 88 -2.72 7.38 -22.00
CA TRP A 88 -2.68 6.72 -23.31
C TRP A 88 -1.25 6.31 -23.71
N PRO A 89 -0.22 7.18 -23.64
CA PRO A 89 1.16 6.77 -23.89
C PRO A 89 1.64 5.66 -22.96
N THR A 90 1.33 5.75 -21.66
CA THR A 90 1.72 4.72 -20.68
C THR A 90 1.07 3.38 -20.98
N TYR A 91 -0.22 3.37 -21.31
CA TYR A 91 -0.96 2.16 -21.68
C TYR A 91 -0.45 1.56 -22.99
N LEU A 92 -0.17 2.39 -24.01
CA LEU A 92 0.41 1.91 -25.27
C LEU A 92 1.79 1.28 -25.06
N LEU A 93 2.64 1.91 -24.25
CA LEU A 93 3.95 1.36 -23.92
C LEU A 93 3.81 0.03 -23.16
N TYR A 94 2.91 -0.04 -22.18
CA TYR A 94 2.60 -1.26 -21.45
C TYR A 94 2.08 -2.38 -22.39
N ALA A 95 1.12 -2.08 -23.26
CA ALA A 95 0.55 -3.02 -24.22
C ALA A 95 1.61 -3.51 -25.22
N PHE A 96 2.52 -2.63 -25.65
CA PHE A 96 3.63 -2.98 -26.52
C PHE A 96 4.64 -3.91 -25.84
N VAL A 97 5.09 -3.55 -24.63
CA VAL A 97 6.06 -4.35 -23.85
C VAL A 97 5.49 -5.73 -23.53
N GLN A 98 4.22 -5.78 -23.14
CA GLN A 98 3.53 -7.02 -22.78
C GLN A 98 2.98 -7.78 -24.00
N GLN A 99 3.16 -7.25 -25.22
CA GLN A 99 2.63 -7.80 -26.48
C GLN A 99 1.14 -8.19 -26.39
N ARG A 100 0.34 -7.30 -25.79
CA ARG A 100 -1.09 -7.53 -25.58
C ARG A 100 -1.81 -7.73 -26.91
N THR A 101 -2.73 -8.68 -26.92
CA THR A 101 -3.60 -8.97 -28.06
C THR A 101 -4.73 -7.95 -28.17
N THR A 102 -5.33 -7.84 -29.35
CA THR A 102 -6.49 -6.95 -29.55
C THR A 102 -7.70 -7.34 -28.71
N ALA A 103 -7.84 -8.62 -28.37
CA ALA A 103 -8.93 -9.10 -27.50
C ALA A 103 -8.80 -8.54 -26.08
N GLU A 104 -7.59 -8.58 -25.48
CA GLU A 104 -7.33 -8.03 -24.14
C GLU A 104 -7.57 -6.51 -24.10
N VAL A 105 -7.15 -5.79 -25.15
CA VAL A 105 -7.41 -4.34 -25.26
C VAL A 105 -8.92 -4.04 -25.32
N VAL A 106 -9.70 -4.89 -25.99
CA VAL A 106 -11.17 -4.75 -26.02
C VAL A 106 -11.79 -5.03 -24.66
N GLU A 107 -11.25 -5.97 -23.88
CA GLU A 107 -11.68 -6.24 -22.51
C GLU A 107 -11.38 -5.07 -21.58
N ASP A 108 -10.18 -4.49 -21.67
CA ASP A 108 -9.79 -3.28 -20.93
C ASP A 108 -10.72 -2.10 -21.28
N LEU A 109 -10.99 -1.90 -22.58
CA LEU A 109 -11.91 -0.85 -23.04
C LEU A 109 -13.35 -1.10 -22.56
N ARG A 110 -13.80 -2.35 -22.54
CA ARG A 110 -15.10 -2.74 -22.00
C ARG A 110 -15.18 -2.43 -20.50
N GLN A 111 -14.14 -2.73 -19.73
CA GLN A 111 -14.07 -2.40 -18.31
C GLN A 111 -14.09 -0.88 -18.08
N ALA A 112 -13.35 -0.12 -18.86
CA ALA A 112 -13.37 1.34 -18.82
C ALA A 112 -14.77 1.91 -19.18
N ALA A 113 -15.43 1.36 -20.19
CA ALA A 113 -16.77 1.76 -20.60
C ALA A 113 -17.81 1.47 -19.50
N ILE A 114 -17.71 0.29 -18.86
CA ILE A 114 -18.55 -0.08 -17.71
C ILE A 114 -18.32 0.92 -16.56
N PHE A 115 -17.06 1.23 -16.23
CA PHE A 115 -16.74 2.22 -15.19
C PHE A 115 -17.36 3.59 -15.48
N VAL A 116 -17.23 4.10 -16.71
CA VAL A 116 -17.82 5.40 -17.10
C VAL A 116 -19.35 5.38 -17.03
N ALA A 117 -19.99 4.30 -17.50
CA ALA A 117 -21.44 4.16 -17.49
C ALA A 117 -22.01 4.13 -16.07
N PHE A 118 -21.44 3.29 -15.20
CA PHE A 118 -21.85 3.22 -13.79
C PHE A 118 -21.49 4.49 -13.04
N GLY A 119 -20.28 5.03 -13.20
CA GLY A 119 -19.83 6.25 -12.53
C GLY A 119 -20.71 7.45 -12.86
N SER A 120 -21.13 7.59 -14.13
CA SER A 120 -22.03 8.67 -14.55
C SER A 120 -23.43 8.53 -13.97
N SER A 121 -23.92 7.29 -13.83
CA SER A 121 -25.25 7.01 -13.26
C SER A 121 -25.27 7.16 -11.74
N LEU A 122 -24.18 6.76 -11.08
CA LEU A 122 -24.03 6.84 -9.62
C LEU A 122 -23.67 8.24 -9.13
N ALA A 123 -23.05 9.09 -9.96
CA ALA A 123 -22.70 10.46 -9.58
C ALA A 123 -23.85 11.27 -8.95
N PRO A 124 -25.04 11.39 -9.56
CA PRO A 124 -26.17 12.10 -8.93
C PRO A 124 -26.69 11.38 -7.67
N ILE A 125 -26.56 10.05 -7.60
CA ILE A 125 -26.99 9.23 -6.47
C ILE A 125 -26.08 9.43 -5.25
N MET A 126 -24.76 9.51 -5.47
CA MET A 126 -23.78 9.73 -4.40
C MET A 126 -24.01 11.06 -3.69
N GLY A 127 -24.26 12.14 -4.44
CA GLY A 127 -24.55 13.46 -3.86
C GLY A 127 -25.82 13.45 -3.01
N THR A 128 -26.91 12.88 -3.54
CA THR A 128 -28.22 12.84 -2.88
C THR A 128 -28.27 11.94 -1.65
N LEU A 129 -27.66 10.75 -1.69
CA LEU A 129 -27.62 9.83 -0.55
C LEU A 129 -26.82 10.39 0.62
N THR A 130 -25.76 11.13 0.34
CA THR A 130 -24.85 11.66 1.37
C THR A 130 -25.19 13.08 1.78
N GLU A 131 -26.26 13.67 1.22
CA GLU A 131 -26.71 15.03 1.54
C GLU A 131 -27.07 15.19 3.02
N THR A 132 -27.62 14.14 3.64
CA THR A 132 -28.00 14.14 5.07
C THR A 132 -26.81 14.03 6.02
N ILE A 133 -25.63 13.70 5.51
CA ILE A 133 -24.39 13.61 6.30
C ILE A 133 -23.68 14.97 6.27
N SER A 134 -23.19 15.41 7.42
CA SER A 134 -22.41 16.66 7.50
C SER A 134 -21.12 16.59 6.69
N THR A 135 -20.75 17.71 6.07
CA THR A 135 -19.50 17.85 5.29
C THR A 135 -18.27 17.53 6.14
N ASP A 136 -18.26 17.98 7.39
CA ASP A 136 -17.14 17.77 8.31
C ASP A 136 -16.92 16.28 8.59
N THR A 137 -18.01 15.53 8.79
CA THR A 137 -17.92 14.08 8.99
C THR A 137 -17.50 13.37 7.71
N VAL A 138 -17.99 13.78 6.54
CA VAL A 138 -17.54 13.22 5.25
C VAL A 138 -16.04 13.42 5.05
N TYR A 139 -15.51 14.61 5.33
CA TYR A 139 -14.08 14.87 5.24
C TYR A 139 -13.27 14.09 6.27
N ALA A 140 -13.75 13.98 7.51
CA ALA A 140 -13.09 13.19 8.54
C ALA A 140 -13.01 11.71 8.15
N MET A 141 -14.11 11.13 7.65
CA MET A 141 -14.15 9.74 7.20
C MET A 141 -13.27 9.52 5.96
N ALA A 142 -13.30 10.45 4.99
CA ALA A 142 -12.44 10.37 3.82
C ALA A 142 -10.95 10.45 4.19
N ALA A 143 -10.56 11.39 5.07
CA ALA A 143 -9.20 11.50 5.56
C ALA A 143 -8.78 10.22 6.30
N GLY A 144 -9.63 9.67 7.17
CA GLY A 144 -9.38 8.40 7.85
C GLY A 144 -9.19 7.24 6.87
N ALA A 145 -10.01 7.17 5.82
CA ALA A 145 -9.92 6.12 4.80
C ALA A 145 -8.67 6.25 3.91
N LEU A 146 -8.27 7.48 3.57
CA LEU A 146 -7.02 7.75 2.86
C LEU A 146 -5.78 7.46 3.73
N LEU A 147 -5.84 7.75 5.04
CA LEU A 147 -4.79 7.36 5.98
C LEU A 147 -4.71 5.84 6.13
N LEU A 148 -5.86 5.16 6.20
CA LEU A 148 -5.92 3.70 6.21
C LEU A 148 -5.31 3.11 4.94
N HIS A 149 -5.62 3.70 3.78
CA HIS A 149 -5.02 3.31 2.51
C HIS A 149 -3.50 3.39 2.55
N VAL A 150 -2.93 4.51 3.01
CA VAL A 150 -1.48 4.70 3.16
C VAL A 150 -0.89 3.71 4.18
N ALA A 151 -1.58 3.46 5.29
CA ALA A 151 -1.09 2.58 6.35
C ALA A 151 -1.12 1.08 5.99
N CYS A 152 -2.14 0.65 5.25
CA CYS A 152 -2.33 -0.75 4.84
C CYS A 152 -1.75 -1.08 3.47
N HIS A 153 -1.16 -0.10 2.78
CA HIS A 153 -0.51 -0.34 1.49
C HIS A 153 0.68 -1.28 1.67
N ASP A 154 0.81 -2.25 0.78
CA ASP A 154 1.96 -3.16 0.80
C ASP A 154 3.18 -2.45 0.20
N TYR A 155 4.14 -2.11 1.06
CA TYR A 155 5.41 -1.49 0.66
C TYR A 155 6.53 -2.51 0.44
N SER A 156 6.19 -3.80 0.42
CA SER A 156 7.16 -4.86 0.21
C SER A 156 7.85 -4.66 -1.16
N PRO A 157 9.19 -4.66 -1.21
CA PRO A 157 9.90 -4.60 -2.48
C PRO A 157 9.46 -5.76 -3.38
N CYS A 158 9.16 -5.48 -4.66
CA CYS A 158 8.81 -6.52 -5.62
C CYS A 158 9.85 -7.66 -5.59
N PRO A 159 9.43 -8.91 -5.31
CA PRO A 159 10.32 -10.06 -5.42
C PRO A 159 10.85 -10.13 -6.86
N GLY A 160 12.14 -9.85 -7.06
CA GLY A 160 12.80 -9.93 -8.37
C GLY A 160 13.50 -8.65 -8.85
N CYS A 161 13.23 -7.48 -8.26
CA CYS A 161 13.92 -6.24 -8.68
C CYS A 161 15.20 -5.93 -7.85
N GLY A 162 15.32 -6.48 -6.63
CA GLY A 162 16.44 -6.21 -5.72
C GLY A 162 17.53 -7.28 -5.63
N SER A 163 17.35 -8.46 -6.24
CA SER A 163 18.22 -9.64 -5.98
C SER A 163 19.08 -10.08 -7.17
N ALA A 164 19.30 -9.22 -8.17
CA ALA A 164 20.25 -9.51 -9.25
C ALA A 164 21.73 -9.30 -8.86
N LEU A 165 22.03 -8.82 -7.64
CA LEU A 165 23.39 -8.53 -7.17
C LEU A 165 23.74 -9.22 -5.84
N MET A 166 23.18 -10.39 -5.56
CA MET A 166 23.72 -11.24 -4.49
C MET A 166 23.81 -12.69 -4.98
N ASP A 167 24.77 -12.91 -5.87
CA ASP A 167 25.34 -14.23 -6.06
C ASP A 167 26.32 -14.48 -4.91
N THR A 168 25.96 -15.32 -3.92
CA THR A 168 26.85 -16.33 -3.31
C THR A 168 26.05 -17.32 -2.44
N GLN A 169 25.90 -18.55 -2.94
CA GLN A 169 25.79 -19.85 -2.25
C GLN A 169 24.60 -20.18 -1.32
N GLY A 170 23.75 -21.07 -1.83
CA GLY A 170 22.91 -22.01 -1.06
C GLY A 170 21.94 -22.75 -1.97
N GLY A 171 22.31 -23.94 -2.47
CA GLY A 171 21.59 -24.63 -3.55
C GLY A 171 20.33 -25.42 -3.17
N CYS A 172 19.60 -25.81 -4.24
CA CYS A 172 18.52 -26.81 -4.39
C CYS A 172 17.24 -26.57 -3.57
N THR A 173 16.04 -26.51 -4.15
CA THR A 173 15.49 -27.39 -5.20
C THR A 173 14.54 -26.64 -6.13
N THR A 174 14.51 -27.13 -7.37
CA THR A 174 13.52 -26.93 -8.40
C THR A 174 12.12 -27.29 -7.90
N GLU A 175 11.31 -26.28 -7.57
CA GLU A 175 9.87 -26.21 -7.86
C GLU A 175 9.58 -24.71 -7.96
N ALA A 176 9.35 -24.22 -9.19
CA ALA A 176 8.67 -22.94 -9.36
C ALA A 176 7.20 -23.20 -9.03
N GLU A 177 6.89 -23.35 -7.73
CA GLU A 177 5.59 -22.92 -7.25
C GLU A 177 5.50 -21.44 -7.62
N GLU A 178 4.54 -21.09 -8.48
CA GLU A 178 4.07 -19.72 -8.52
C GLU A 178 3.80 -19.33 -7.06
N PRO A 179 4.41 -18.24 -6.55
CA PRO A 179 4.10 -17.81 -5.20
C PRO A 179 2.58 -17.65 -5.14
N PRO A 180 1.90 -18.23 -4.11
CA PRO A 180 0.47 -18.08 -3.98
C PRO A 180 0.16 -16.60 -4.11
N SER A 181 -0.71 -16.24 -5.05
CA SER A 181 -1.30 -14.91 -5.18
C SER A 181 -2.20 -14.67 -3.96
N ASP A 182 -1.60 -14.66 -2.78
CA ASP A 182 -2.18 -14.10 -1.57
C ASP A 182 -1.87 -12.61 -1.65
N ASP A 183 -2.65 -11.90 -2.46
CA ASP A 183 -2.81 -10.46 -2.30
C ASP A 183 -3.26 -10.29 -0.85
N GLY A 184 -2.31 -9.98 0.04
CA GLY A 184 -2.56 -10.07 1.48
C GLY A 184 -3.81 -9.28 1.85
N PRO A 185 -4.56 -9.67 2.90
CA PRO A 185 -5.80 -8.97 3.29
C PRO A 185 -5.66 -7.44 3.38
N TRP A 186 -4.45 -6.98 3.70
CA TRP A 186 -4.05 -5.58 3.76
C TRP A 186 -4.13 -4.83 2.43
N ALA A 187 -3.77 -5.44 1.30
CA ALA A 187 -3.85 -4.81 -0.02
C ALA A 187 -5.31 -4.51 -0.41
N ALA A 188 -6.20 -5.48 -0.18
CA ALA A 188 -7.64 -5.30 -0.40
C ALA A 188 -8.24 -4.24 0.53
N ILE A 189 -7.87 -4.24 1.82
CA ILE A 189 -8.27 -3.21 2.78
C ILE A 189 -7.80 -1.83 2.33
N SER A 190 -6.55 -1.72 1.87
CA SER A 190 -5.95 -0.49 1.39
C SER A 190 -6.72 0.07 0.19
N LEU A 191 -6.95 -0.74 -0.85
CA LEU A 191 -7.64 -0.31 -2.07
C LEU A 191 -9.10 0.07 -1.79
N ASN A 192 -9.82 -0.74 -1.01
CA ASN A 192 -11.20 -0.44 -0.61
C ASN A 192 -11.30 0.85 0.22
N GLY A 193 -10.33 1.08 1.12
CA GLY A 193 -10.22 2.32 1.88
C GLY A 193 -10.01 3.54 0.97
N ALA A 194 -9.10 3.44 0.00
CA ALA A 194 -8.87 4.50 -0.99
C ALA A 194 -10.14 4.82 -1.80
N LEU A 195 -10.81 3.79 -2.32
CA LEU A 195 -12.04 3.97 -3.11
C LEU A 195 -13.17 4.56 -2.27
N PHE A 196 -13.35 4.11 -1.03
CA PHE A 196 -14.33 4.69 -0.12
C PHE A 196 -14.04 6.16 0.17
N GLY A 197 -12.78 6.50 0.48
CA GLY A 197 -12.35 7.89 0.67
C GLY A 197 -12.60 8.76 -0.57
N ALA A 198 -12.29 8.23 -1.76
CA ALA A 198 -12.54 8.91 -3.02
C ALA A 198 -14.04 9.15 -3.27
N VAL A 199 -14.90 8.15 -3.01
CA VAL A 199 -16.36 8.27 -3.14
C VAL A 199 -16.92 9.28 -2.15
N CYS A 200 -16.46 9.28 -0.89
CA CYS A 200 -16.84 10.28 0.10
C CYS A 200 -16.53 11.71 -0.38
N LEU A 201 -15.33 11.96 -0.88
CA LEU A 201 -14.96 13.27 -1.41
C LEU A 201 -15.74 13.63 -2.69
N ALA A 202 -15.86 12.68 -3.61
CA ALA A 202 -16.61 12.87 -4.85
C ALA A 202 -18.06 13.28 -4.59
N SER A 203 -18.69 12.70 -3.56
CA SER A 203 -20.08 13.02 -3.17
C SER A 203 -20.35 14.49 -2.83
N ARG A 204 -19.30 15.28 -2.55
CA ARG A 204 -19.40 16.72 -2.23
C ARG A 204 -19.16 17.63 -3.44
N LEU A 205 -18.80 17.06 -4.59
CA LEU A 205 -18.57 17.84 -5.79
C LEU A 205 -19.90 18.14 -6.51
N PRO A 206 -20.11 19.39 -6.98
CA PRO A 206 -21.31 19.76 -7.71
C PRO A 206 -21.24 19.26 -9.17
N GLY A 207 -22.07 18.27 -9.49
CA GLY A 207 -22.31 17.80 -10.85
C GLY A 207 -21.53 16.55 -11.28
N THR A 208 -21.99 15.92 -12.36
CA THR A 208 -21.48 14.63 -12.83
C THR A 208 -20.03 14.69 -13.34
N GLY A 209 -19.65 15.80 -13.97
CA GLY A 209 -18.31 15.97 -14.57
C GLY A 209 -17.17 15.92 -13.54
N PRO A 210 -17.17 16.78 -12.50
CA PRO A 210 -16.15 16.75 -11.45
C PRO A 210 -16.12 15.42 -10.68
N VAL A 211 -17.28 14.83 -10.41
CA VAL A 211 -17.41 13.52 -9.73
C VAL A 211 -16.74 12.40 -10.53
N LEU A 212 -16.99 12.37 -11.84
CA LEU A 212 -16.38 11.39 -12.73
C LEU A 212 -14.87 11.65 -12.87
N ALA A 213 -14.45 12.91 -12.98
CA ALA A 213 -13.04 13.28 -13.05
C ALA A 213 -12.26 12.85 -11.80
N LEU A 214 -12.81 13.08 -10.60
CA LEU A 214 -12.20 12.67 -9.34
C LEU A 214 -12.17 11.14 -9.22
N SER A 215 -13.25 10.45 -9.59
CA SER A 215 -13.30 8.99 -9.59
C SER A 215 -12.27 8.37 -10.54
N SER A 216 -12.13 8.93 -11.76
CA SER A 216 -11.09 8.50 -12.71
C SER A 216 -9.68 8.75 -12.19
N LEU A 217 -9.47 9.88 -11.50
CA LEU A 217 -8.20 10.19 -10.86
C LEU A 217 -7.88 9.20 -9.72
N ALA A 218 -8.88 8.80 -8.92
CA ALA A 218 -8.71 7.81 -7.87
C ALA A 218 -8.24 6.45 -8.44
N VAL A 219 -8.88 6.00 -9.53
CA VAL A 219 -8.44 4.78 -10.24
C VAL A 219 -7.01 4.93 -10.77
N ALA A 220 -6.67 6.08 -11.37
CA ALA A 220 -5.34 6.29 -11.93
C ALA A 220 -4.21 6.42 -10.87
N LEU A 221 -4.53 6.81 -9.64
CA LEU A 221 -3.53 7.03 -8.58
C LEU A 221 -3.42 5.87 -7.59
N PHE A 222 -4.49 5.11 -7.35
CA PHE A 222 -4.53 4.06 -6.31
C PHE A 222 -4.53 2.63 -6.86
N HIS A 223 -4.66 2.45 -8.18
CA HIS A 223 -4.58 1.17 -8.89
C HIS A 223 -3.35 1.14 -9.80
#